data_AF-A0A379FYA6-F1
#
_entry.id   AF-A0A379FYA6-F1
#
_cell.length_a   1.000
_cell.length_b   1.000
_cell.length_c   1.000
_cell.angle_alpha   90.00
_cell.angle_beta   90.00
_cell.angle_gamma   90.00
#
_symmetry.space_group_name_H-M   'P 1'
#
loop_
_entity.id
_entity.type
_entity.pdbx_description
1 polymer ?
#
loop_
_entity_poly.entity_id
_entity_poly.type
_entity_poly.pdbx_seq_one_letter_code
_entity_poly.pdbx_strand_id
1 'polypeptide(L)'
;MQKTILSAPHSIEEAIDILFIPSEKSKIQLVRVAAHFHEVEQSERIVKKLKSLGYMVGYNLMQAGGKPDSVIAEKSSIAASWNMLDVLYFADSLGNMDTNEVKRIVKAIRSKWKGPLGIHTHDNMNKGLENTLTAYSEGVEWLDSTITGMGRGAGNTQTEYLLSIIKNSNSKYNAKPIFELVVRYFEPMQKQYGWGSSLLYFLGAQNDIHPTYIQNLLSNPHYGKDEIVGAIDYLSQLEGTTSYNGSILDTAINFSSSNQKMIHSKSDITNIFEGKNILVLANGPSIKKYSSALCQYIKKTNPIVISVNIIDEIPEELINYYIISHNSKFLSDSKRYEMIKKPIILPKNRFTPSELKLLQHNSILNYGLVIEKNTLEIKDDYVISPYDVTASYTMALLTVANAKNITLAGFDGYEKEDNRQQEMIDIFNKFDSLKVKSITPTIYPISKGSLYAIYP
;
A
#
# COMPACT_ATOMS: atom_id res chain seq x y z
N MET A 1 22.42 -9.16 -5.97
CA MET A 1 23.31 -9.52 -4.85
C MET A 1 22.47 -10.05 -3.71
N GLN A 2 22.60 -11.33 -3.35
CA GLN A 2 22.06 -11.84 -2.09
C GLN A 2 22.64 -11.00 -0.95
N LYS A 3 21.78 -10.45 -0.09
CA LYS A 3 22.16 -9.48 0.95
C LYS A 3 22.64 -10.13 2.25
N THR A 4 22.73 -11.47 2.33
CA THR A 4 23.09 -12.17 3.56
C THR A 4 24.39 -12.96 3.39
N ILE A 5 25.28 -12.86 4.37
CA ILE A 5 26.58 -13.55 4.37
C ILE A 5 26.37 -15.07 4.34
N LEU A 6 25.38 -15.58 5.06
CA LEU A 6 25.10 -17.01 5.18
C LEU A 6 24.55 -17.66 3.90
N SER A 7 23.96 -16.88 2.98
CA SER A 7 23.46 -17.40 1.70
C SER A 7 24.36 -17.06 0.51
N ALA A 8 25.50 -16.40 0.75
CA ALA A 8 26.42 -16.03 -0.30
C ALA A 8 27.06 -17.27 -0.96
N PRO A 9 27.42 -17.21 -2.25
CA PRO A 9 28.11 -18.31 -2.94
C PRO A 9 29.57 -18.49 -2.49
N HIS A 10 30.04 -17.71 -1.51
CA HIS A 10 31.39 -17.73 -0.95
C HIS A 10 31.36 -18.30 0.46
N SER A 11 32.52 -18.74 0.97
CA SER A 11 32.64 -19.00 2.41
C SER A 11 32.38 -17.72 3.21
N ILE A 12 32.01 -17.86 4.49
CA ILE A 12 31.76 -16.72 5.38
C ILE A 12 32.97 -15.77 5.42
N GLU A 13 34.17 -16.31 5.51
CA GLU A 13 35.40 -15.54 5.59
C GLU A 13 35.70 -14.80 4.29
N GLU A 14 35.55 -15.44 3.14
CA GLU A 14 35.71 -14.81 1.83
C GLU A 14 34.67 -13.70 1.62
N ALA A 15 33.41 -13.94 1.98
CA ALA A 15 32.35 -12.93 1.90
C ALA A 15 32.70 -11.69 2.74
N ILE A 16 33.28 -11.88 3.93
CA ILE A 16 33.73 -10.76 4.78
C ILE A 16 34.95 -10.07 4.18
N ASP A 17 35.93 -10.81 3.63
CA ASP A 17 37.12 -10.22 2.99
C ASP A 17 36.78 -9.42 1.73
N ILE A 18 35.68 -9.76 1.04
CA ILE A 18 35.16 -8.97 -0.08
C ILE A 18 34.54 -7.65 0.41
N LEU A 19 33.85 -7.67 1.55
CA LEU A 19 33.06 -6.53 2.06
C LEU A 19 33.85 -5.59 2.97
N PHE A 20 34.89 -6.10 3.64
CA PHE A 20 35.61 -5.39 4.70
C PHE A 20 37.12 -5.47 4.49
N ILE A 21 37.78 -4.39 4.89
CA ILE A 21 39.24 -4.29 4.98
C ILE A 21 39.63 -4.19 6.47
N PRO A 22 40.92 -4.30 6.84
CA PRO A 22 41.33 -4.03 8.22
C PRO A 22 40.82 -2.68 8.72
N SER A 23 40.31 -2.64 9.96
CA SER A 23 39.63 -1.46 10.52
C SER A 23 40.53 -0.22 10.58
N GLU A 24 41.84 -0.40 10.77
CA GLU A 24 42.86 0.66 10.73
C GLU A 24 42.93 1.38 9.37
N LYS A 25 42.49 0.73 8.30
CA LYS A 25 42.41 1.27 6.93
C LYS A 25 41.00 1.72 6.56
N SER A 26 40.03 1.52 7.45
CA SER A 26 38.62 1.83 7.24
C SER A 26 38.21 3.10 8.01
N LYS A 27 37.22 3.82 7.49
CA LYS A 27 36.53 4.87 8.26
C LYS A 27 35.48 4.30 9.23
N ILE A 28 35.18 3.00 9.10
CA ILE A 28 34.19 2.29 9.92
C ILE A 28 34.91 1.65 11.10
N GLN A 29 34.34 1.77 12.30
CA GLN A 29 34.88 1.19 13.53
C GLN A 29 33.97 0.14 14.17
N LEU A 30 32.66 0.24 13.92
CA LEU A 30 31.63 -0.66 14.41
C LEU A 30 30.92 -1.34 13.25
N VAL A 31 30.81 -2.66 13.31
CA VAL A 31 30.00 -3.47 12.40
C VAL A 31 28.91 -4.17 13.20
N ARG A 32 27.66 -4.05 12.77
CA ARG A 32 26.53 -4.72 13.41
C ARG A 32 26.02 -5.85 12.52
N VAL A 33 25.98 -7.06 13.05
CA VAL A 33 25.48 -8.25 12.35
C VAL A 33 24.03 -8.45 12.78
N ALA A 34 23.10 -8.29 11.83
CA ALA A 34 21.68 -8.55 12.06
C ALA A 34 21.34 -9.98 11.68
N ALA A 35 20.65 -10.71 12.57
CA ALA A 35 20.37 -12.12 12.40
C ALA A 35 19.04 -12.51 13.05
N HIS A 36 18.36 -13.49 12.44
CA HIS A 36 17.27 -14.22 13.05
C HIS A 36 17.78 -15.19 14.11
N PHE A 37 16.90 -15.58 15.05
CA PHE A 37 17.25 -16.46 16.16
C PHE A 37 17.83 -17.82 15.74
N HIS A 38 17.43 -18.35 14.58
CA HIS A 38 17.93 -19.63 14.06
C HIS A 38 19.30 -19.52 13.36
N GLU A 39 19.77 -18.29 13.12
CA GLU A 39 21.07 -18.02 12.46
C GLU A 39 22.19 -17.81 13.48
N VAL A 40 21.86 -17.71 14.78
CA VAL A 40 22.82 -17.43 15.86
C VAL A 40 23.92 -18.47 15.91
N GLU A 41 23.56 -19.75 15.83
CA GLU A 41 24.51 -20.86 15.82
C GLU A 41 25.59 -20.76 14.73
N GLN A 42 25.26 -20.15 13.59
CA GLN A 42 26.15 -20.05 12.43
C GLN A 42 26.96 -18.75 12.41
N SER A 43 26.65 -17.82 13.32
CA SER A 43 27.17 -16.45 13.26
C SER A 43 28.51 -16.24 13.97
N GLU A 44 29.00 -17.21 14.74
CA GLU A 44 30.29 -17.09 15.44
C GLU A 44 31.44 -16.78 14.48
N ARG A 45 31.48 -17.47 13.33
CA ARG A 45 32.52 -17.28 12.31
C ARG A 45 32.51 -15.87 11.73
N ILE A 46 31.32 -15.28 11.56
CA ILE A 46 31.15 -13.90 11.10
C ILE A 46 31.77 -12.95 12.11
N VAL A 47 31.37 -13.08 13.38
CA VAL A 47 31.87 -12.24 14.47
C VAL A 47 33.39 -12.39 14.60
N LYS A 48 33.91 -13.62 14.63
CA LYS A 48 35.34 -13.90 14.76
C LYS A 48 36.17 -13.24 13.66
N LYS A 49 35.71 -13.32 12.41
CA LYS A 49 36.41 -12.73 11.27
C LYS A 49 36.36 -11.20 11.31
N LEU A 50 35.24 -10.58 11.67
CA LEU A 50 35.17 -9.12 11.85
C LEU A 50 36.08 -8.66 13.00
N LYS A 51 36.14 -9.41 14.11
CA LYS A 51 37.05 -9.13 15.22
C LYS A 51 38.52 -9.26 14.81
N SER A 52 38.89 -10.24 13.98
CA SER A 52 40.27 -10.38 13.51
C SER A 52 40.72 -9.26 12.57
N LEU A 53 39.78 -8.60 11.90
CA LEU A 53 40.02 -7.37 11.13
C LEU A 53 40.09 -6.10 12.02
N GLY A 54 39.88 -6.23 13.34
CA GLY A 54 40.01 -5.13 14.30
C GLY A 54 38.75 -4.29 14.50
N TYR A 55 37.57 -4.76 14.07
CA TYR A 55 36.31 -4.05 14.28
C TYR A 55 35.75 -4.26 15.69
N MET A 56 35.00 -3.28 16.19
CA MET A 56 33.99 -3.50 17.22
C MET A 56 32.79 -4.18 16.54
N VAL A 57 32.21 -5.18 17.19
CA VAL A 57 31.12 -5.98 16.63
C VAL A 57 29.92 -5.96 17.57
N GLY A 58 28.80 -5.47 17.03
CA GLY A 58 27.49 -5.63 17.64
C GLY A 58 26.71 -6.77 16.97
N TYR A 59 25.91 -7.50 17.76
CA TYR A 59 25.10 -8.60 17.23
C TYR A 59 23.62 -8.37 17.55
N ASN A 60 22.81 -8.21 16.51
CA ASN A 60 21.40 -7.80 16.58
C ASN A 60 20.48 -9.01 16.41
N LEU A 61 19.85 -9.45 17.52
CA LEU A 61 18.75 -10.41 17.50
C LEU A 61 17.48 -9.74 16.97
N MET A 62 17.11 -10.08 15.74
CA MET A 62 15.90 -9.58 15.08
C MET A 62 14.65 -10.30 15.60
N GLN A 63 13.51 -9.60 15.63
CA GLN A 63 12.20 -10.17 16.00
C GLN A 63 12.21 -10.84 17.39
N ALA A 64 12.68 -10.10 18.40
CA ALA A 64 12.76 -10.63 19.76
C ALA A 64 11.39 -10.74 20.44
N GLY A 65 10.43 -9.88 20.06
CA GLY A 65 9.05 -9.91 20.57
C GLY A 65 8.37 -11.27 20.34
N GLY A 66 7.60 -11.72 21.32
CA GLY A 66 6.84 -12.97 21.28
C GLY A 66 7.68 -14.24 21.43
N LYS A 67 9.02 -14.16 21.48
CA LYS A 67 9.86 -15.35 21.68
C LYS A 67 9.85 -15.80 23.14
N PRO A 68 9.78 -17.12 23.44
CA PRO A 68 9.85 -17.62 24.80
C PRO A 68 11.15 -17.22 25.51
N ASP A 69 11.10 -16.99 26.83
CA ASP A 69 12.25 -16.65 27.66
C ASP A 69 13.41 -17.65 27.50
N SER A 70 13.08 -18.94 27.41
CA SER A 70 14.05 -20.03 27.24
C SER A 70 14.85 -19.89 25.95
N VAL A 71 14.18 -19.56 24.84
CA VAL A 71 14.80 -19.36 23.53
C VAL A 71 15.70 -18.13 23.55
N ILE A 72 15.24 -17.02 24.15
CA ILE A 72 16.06 -15.81 24.28
C ILE A 72 17.31 -16.08 25.14
N ALA A 73 17.15 -16.76 26.27
CA ALA A 73 18.26 -17.12 27.15
C ALA A 73 19.25 -18.04 26.42
N GLU A 74 18.78 -19.06 25.70
CA GLU A 74 19.62 -19.97 24.92
C GLU A 74 20.47 -19.21 23.90
N LYS A 75 19.87 -18.38 23.04
CA LYS A 75 20.61 -17.60 22.04
C LYS A 75 21.58 -16.61 22.66
N SER A 76 21.20 -16.01 23.80
CA SER A 76 22.09 -15.13 24.57
C SER A 76 23.28 -15.90 25.16
N SER A 77 23.08 -17.17 25.55
CA SER A 77 24.15 -18.04 26.03
C SER A 77 25.14 -18.40 24.93
N ILE A 78 24.66 -18.67 23.71
CA ILE A 78 25.51 -18.92 22.54
C ILE A 78 26.31 -17.67 22.19
N ALA A 79 25.66 -16.50 22.14
CA ALA A 79 26.36 -15.24 21.89
C ALA A 79 27.42 -14.94 22.96
N ALA A 80 27.14 -15.28 24.22
CA ALA A 80 28.11 -15.17 25.31
C ALA A 80 29.32 -16.10 25.14
N SER A 81 29.13 -17.34 24.65
CA SER A 81 30.21 -18.32 24.51
C SER A 81 31.26 -17.93 23.45
N TRP A 82 30.95 -16.98 22.57
CA TRP A 82 31.89 -16.44 21.59
C TRP A 82 33.04 -15.66 22.24
N ASN A 83 32.87 -15.16 23.47
CA ASN A 83 33.90 -14.46 24.27
C ASN A 83 34.58 -13.24 23.60
N MET A 84 34.06 -12.77 22.47
CA MET A 84 34.66 -11.72 21.64
C MET A 84 33.65 -10.68 21.14
N LEU A 85 32.37 -10.89 21.40
CA LEU A 85 31.29 -9.98 21.04
C LEU A 85 31.33 -8.73 21.94
N ASP A 86 31.25 -7.53 21.38
CA ASP A 86 31.33 -6.30 22.17
C ASP A 86 29.97 -5.86 22.72
N VAL A 87 28.89 -6.06 21.95
CA VAL A 87 27.53 -5.69 22.35
C VAL A 87 26.50 -6.63 21.75
N LEU A 88 25.60 -7.13 22.59
CA LEU A 88 24.42 -7.87 22.15
C LEU A 88 23.24 -6.90 22.04
N TYR A 89 22.44 -7.03 20.98
CA TYR A 89 21.28 -6.20 20.71
C TYR A 89 20.03 -7.05 20.55
N PHE A 90 18.87 -6.50 20.92
CA PHE A 90 17.56 -7.03 20.54
C PHE A 90 16.73 -5.97 19.81
N ALA A 91 15.92 -6.40 18.84
CA ALA A 91 15.15 -5.51 18.00
C ALA A 91 13.63 -5.81 17.99
N ASP A 92 12.84 -4.75 18.08
CA ASP A 92 11.39 -4.74 17.87
C ASP A 92 11.06 -4.71 16.37
N SER A 93 11.47 -5.72 15.61
CA SER A 93 11.41 -5.68 14.14
C SER A 93 10.00 -5.46 13.56
N LEU A 94 8.95 -5.85 14.31
CA LEU A 94 7.53 -5.67 13.94
C LEU A 94 6.92 -4.41 14.57
N GLY A 95 7.58 -3.75 15.53
CA GLY A 95 7.10 -2.54 16.18
C GLY A 95 5.87 -2.78 17.06
N ASN A 96 5.74 -3.96 17.65
CA ASN A 96 4.57 -4.41 18.40
C ASN A 96 4.85 -4.78 19.87
N MET A 97 6.08 -4.60 20.34
CA MET A 97 6.40 -4.81 21.75
C MET A 97 5.78 -3.72 22.63
N ASP A 98 5.50 -4.07 23.88
CA ASP A 98 5.19 -3.12 24.95
C ASP A 98 6.30 -3.11 26.02
N THR A 99 6.13 -2.25 27.02
CA THR A 99 7.12 -2.08 28.08
C THR A 99 7.33 -3.35 28.91
N ASN A 100 6.31 -4.18 29.09
CA ASN A 100 6.42 -5.42 29.84
C ASN A 100 7.25 -6.45 29.07
N GLU A 101 7.02 -6.52 27.76
CA GLU A 101 7.76 -7.37 26.86
C GLU A 101 9.23 -6.97 26.79
N VAL A 102 9.54 -5.67 26.73
CA VAL A 102 10.91 -5.16 26.82
C VAL A 102 11.59 -5.61 28.12
N LYS A 103 10.94 -5.42 29.28
CA LYS A 103 11.49 -5.84 30.58
C LYS A 103 11.75 -7.35 30.64
N ARG A 104 10.81 -8.14 30.12
CA ARG A 104 10.92 -9.60 30.04
C ARG A 104 12.14 -10.02 29.21
N ILE A 105 12.27 -9.47 28.00
CA ILE A 105 13.39 -9.77 27.09
C ILE A 105 14.71 -9.37 27.72
N VAL A 106 14.82 -8.16 28.30
CA VAL A 106 16.05 -7.72 28.99
C VAL A 106 16.42 -8.68 30.10
N LYS A 107 15.47 -9.09 30.95
CA LYS A 107 15.70 -10.07 32.03
C LYS A 107 16.18 -11.42 31.49
N ALA A 108 15.55 -11.93 30.43
CA ALA A 108 15.93 -13.19 29.80
C ALA A 108 17.36 -13.13 29.23
N ILE A 109 17.71 -12.06 28.51
CA ILE A 109 19.07 -11.85 27.98
C ILE A 109 20.08 -11.77 29.14
N ARG A 110 19.81 -10.94 30.15
CA ARG A 110 20.70 -10.71 31.31
C ARG A 110 20.94 -11.96 32.16
N SER A 111 20.10 -13.00 32.03
CA SER A 111 20.34 -14.30 32.68
C SER A 111 21.59 -15.02 32.16
N LYS A 112 22.02 -14.74 30.91
CA LYS A 112 23.17 -15.38 30.25
C LYS A 112 24.22 -14.39 29.75
N TRP A 113 23.83 -13.19 29.33
CA TRP A 113 24.72 -12.15 28.82
C TRP A 113 25.02 -11.07 29.87
N LYS A 114 26.31 -10.84 30.17
CA LYS A 114 26.76 -9.84 31.15
C LYS A 114 27.46 -8.63 30.53
N GLY A 115 27.73 -8.64 29.23
CA GLY A 115 28.34 -7.52 28.52
C GLY A 115 27.36 -6.37 28.23
N PRO A 116 27.80 -5.35 27.48
CA PRO A 116 26.92 -4.27 27.01
C PRO A 116 25.71 -4.79 26.25
N LEU A 117 24.55 -4.18 26.50
CA LEU A 117 23.29 -4.53 25.84
C LEU A 117 22.75 -3.33 25.08
N GLY A 118 22.17 -3.59 23.90
CA GLY A 118 21.52 -2.60 23.08
C GLY A 118 20.10 -2.95 22.69
N ILE A 119 19.33 -1.92 22.35
CA ILE A 119 17.95 -2.04 21.85
C ILE A 119 17.76 -1.24 20.57
N HIS A 120 16.96 -1.80 19.66
CA HIS A 120 16.45 -1.12 18.48
C HIS A 120 14.93 -1.24 18.41
N THR A 121 14.20 -0.12 18.51
CA THR A 121 12.73 -0.13 18.52
C THR A 121 12.15 0.52 17.28
N HIS A 122 11.07 -0.07 16.76
CA HIS A 122 10.24 0.51 15.71
C HIS A 122 9.00 1.15 16.31
N ASP A 123 8.45 2.14 15.60
CA ASP A 123 7.35 2.97 16.11
C ASP A 123 5.98 2.60 15.54
N ASN A 124 5.80 1.36 15.05
CA ASN A 124 4.57 0.94 14.36
C ASN A 124 3.33 1.04 15.25
N MET A 125 3.46 0.80 16.57
CA MET A 125 2.41 1.02 17.56
C MET A 125 2.54 2.33 18.36
N ASN A 126 3.36 3.30 17.91
CA ASN A 126 3.70 4.53 18.65
C ASN A 126 4.35 4.28 20.03
N LYS A 127 5.05 3.15 20.18
CA LYS A 127 5.69 2.72 21.44
C LYS A 127 7.22 2.74 21.38
N GLY A 128 7.82 3.16 20.26
CA GLY A 128 9.27 3.07 20.06
C GLY A 128 10.03 3.80 21.16
N LEU A 129 9.67 5.07 21.41
CA LEU A 129 10.29 5.89 22.45
C LEU A 129 10.09 5.32 23.86
N GLU A 130 8.86 4.90 24.19
CA GLU A 130 8.52 4.34 25.49
C GLU A 130 9.30 3.05 25.78
N ASN A 131 9.39 2.15 24.79
CA ASN A 131 10.13 0.91 24.86
C ASN A 131 11.64 1.17 25.03
N THR A 132 12.19 2.16 24.32
CA THR A 132 13.60 2.56 24.45
C THR A 132 13.91 3.12 25.83
N LEU A 133 13.05 3.99 26.38
CA LEU A 133 13.21 4.54 27.73
C LEU A 133 13.06 3.47 28.80
N THR A 134 12.16 2.51 28.59
CA THR A 134 12.01 1.35 29.47
C THR A 134 13.29 0.52 29.49
N ALA A 135 13.84 0.18 28.33
CA ALA A 135 15.11 -0.53 28.22
C ALA A 135 16.25 0.23 28.93
N TYR A 136 16.33 1.55 28.75
CA TYR A 136 17.28 2.41 29.45
C TYR A 136 17.13 2.30 30.98
N SER A 137 15.89 2.30 31.49
CA SER A 137 15.63 2.13 32.93
C SER A 137 16.02 0.75 33.48
N GLU A 138 16.02 -0.28 32.62
CA GLU A 138 16.48 -1.64 32.95
C GLU A 138 18.01 -1.83 32.76
N GLY A 139 18.75 -0.74 32.50
CA GLY A 139 20.21 -0.76 32.38
C GLY A 139 20.74 -1.18 31.02
N VAL A 140 19.99 -0.98 29.94
CA VAL A 140 20.48 -1.09 28.55
C VAL A 140 21.26 0.17 28.20
N GLU A 141 22.52 0.03 27.77
CA GLU A 141 23.42 1.18 27.56
C GLU A 141 23.42 1.71 26.11
N TRP A 142 23.07 0.87 25.14
CA TRP A 142 23.08 1.22 23.72
C TRP A 142 21.65 1.40 23.20
N LEU A 143 21.23 2.64 22.97
CA LEU A 143 19.88 3.00 22.54
C LEU A 143 19.91 3.49 21.10
N ASP A 144 19.37 2.71 20.17
CA ASP A 144 19.24 3.16 18.79
C ASP A 144 18.10 4.19 18.65
N SER A 145 18.37 5.24 17.88
CA SER A 145 17.37 6.22 17.47
C SER A 145 17.76 6.85 16.15
N THR A 146 16.80 7.54 15.52
CA THR A 146 17.00 8.28 14.27
C THR A 146 16.28 9.63 14.35
N ILE A 147 16.82 10.65 13.69
CA ILE A 147 16.21 11.99 13.65
C ILE A 147 14.81 11.90 13.02
N THR A 148 13.79 12.48 13.65
CA THR A 148 12.37 12.37 13.24
C THR A 148 11.86 10.94 13.13
N GLY A 149 12.55 9.98 13.77
CA GLY A 149 12.24 8.56 13.66
C GLY A 149 12.47 8.00 12.25
N MET A 150 13.26 8.66 11.39
CA MET A 150 13.45 8.25 10.00
C MET A 150 13.87 6.78 9.89
N GLY A 151 13.05 5.97 9.24
CA GLY A 151 13.26 4.54 9.08
C GLY A 151 12.19 3.91 8.20
N ARG A 152 12.30 2.60 7.96
CA ARG A 152 11.22 1.86 7.26
C ARG A 152 9.94 1.88 8.09
N GLY A 153 8.80 1.74 7.43
CA GLY A 153 7.52 1.59 8.11
C GLY A 153 7.11 2.86 8.85
N ALA A 154 6.63 2.70 10.08
CA ALA A 154 6.34 3.82 10.97
C ALA A 154 7.58 4.55 11.50
N GLY A 155 8.78 4.05 11.21
CA GLY A 155 10.03 4.63 11.68
C GLY A 155 10.56 3.95 12.94
N ASN A 156 11.49 4.64 13.60
CA ASN A 156 12.17 4.20 14.82
C ASN A 156 11.98 5.23 15.95
N THR A 157 12.54 4.95 17.12
CA THR A 157 12.66 5.97 18.19
C THR A 157 13.27 7.27 17.65
N GLN A 158 12.61 8.39 17.96
CA GLN A 158 13.04 9.71 17.51
C GLN A 158 14.14 10.26 18.43
N THR A 159 15.29 10.59 17.86
CA THR A 159 16.49 11.01 18.61
C THR A 159 16.24 12.27 19.45
N GLU A 160 15.54 13.25 18.88
CA GLU A 160 15.23 14.52 19.51
C GLU A 160 14.37 14.37 20.77
N TYR A 161 13.39 13.47 20.76
CA TYR A 161 12.57 13.18 21.94
C TYR A 161 13.36 12.36 22.97
N LEU A 162 14.09 11.34 22.53
CA LEU A 162 14.92 10.51 23.41
C LEU A 162 15.94 11.36 24.20
N LEU A 163 16.70 12.21 23.50
CA LEU A 163 17.68 13.07 24.14
C LEU A 163 17.05 14.15 25.00
N SER A 164 15.86 14.66 24.64
CA SER A 164 15.15 15.65 25.46
C SER A 164 14.70 15.08 26.81
N ILE A 165 14.39 13.78 26.86
CA ILE A 165 13.92 13.09 28.08
C ILE A 165 15.10 12.59 28.93
N ILE A 166 16.14 12.00 28.33
CA ILE A 166 17.30 11.46 29.06
C ILE A 166 18.21 12.57 29.61
N LYS A 167 17.98 13.83 29.22
CA LYS A 167 18.72 15.00 29.70
C LYS A 167 18.41 15.31 31.18
N ASN A 168 19.12 14.64 32.09
CA ASN A 168 19.25 15.05 33.48
C ASN A 168 20.50 15.91 33.69
N SER A 169 20.60 16.60 34.83
CA SER A 169 21.67 17.55 35.19
C SER A 169 23.11 17.00 35.17
N ASN A 170 23.28 15.68 35.08
CA ASN A 170 24.57 14.98 34.92
C ASN A 170 24.74 14.28 33.56
N SER A 171 23.85 14.55 32.58
CA SER A 171 23.90 13.91 31.26
C SER A 171 24.99 14.53 30.38
N LYS A 172 25.84 13.68 29.78
CA LYS A 172 26.85 14.07 28.77
C LYS A 172 26.25 14.48 27.42
N TYR A 173 24.94 14.35 27.24
CA TYR A 173 24.26 14.56 25.96
C TYR A 173 23.61 15.94 25.88
N ASN A 174 23.79 16.61 24.74
CA ASN A 174 23.16 17.90 24.42
C ASN A 174 22.21 17.74 23.23
N ALA A 175 20.90 17.84 23.48
CA ALA A 175 19.87 17.74 22.43
C ALA A 175 19.78 18.98 21.52
N LYS A 176 20.24 20.15 21.99
CA LYS A 176 20.04 21.44 21.31
C LYS A 176 20.53 21.48 19.86
N PRO A 177 21.71 20.93 19.50
CA PRO A 177 22.18 20.91 18.11
C PRO A 177 21.27 20.13 17.15
N ILE A 178 20.49 19.17 17.65
CA ILE A 178 19.59 18.36 16.82
C ILE A 178 18.31 19.11 16.47
N PHE A 179 17.84 20.03 17.32
CA PHE A 179 16.58 20.72 17.10
C PHE A 179 16.57 21.55 15.80
N GLU A 180 17.68 22.21 15.49
CA GLU A 180 17.79 22.96 14.23
C GLU A 180 17.78 22.01 13.02
N LEU A 181 18.46 20.86 13.13
CA LEU A 181 18.50 19.84 12.09
C LEU A 181 17.10 19.24 11.84
N VAL A 182 16.34 18.98 12.91
CA VAL A 182 14.95 18.51 12.84
C VAL A 182 14.07 19.51 12.12
N VAL A 183 13.98 20.74 12.63
CA VAL A 183 13.02 21.75 12.15
C VAL A 183 13.34 22.20 10.73
N ARG A 184 14.62 22.39 10.39
CA ARG A 184 15.00 22.95 9.08
C ARG A 184 15.08 21.93 7.96
N TYR A 185 15.37 20.66 8.26
CA TYR A 185 15.67 19.67 7.23
C TYR A 185 14.80 18.42 7.33
N PHE A 186 14.78 17.75 8.49
CA PHE A 186 14.12 16.45 8.60
C PHE A 186 12.60 16.53 8.64
N GLU A 187 12.00 17.55 9.26
CA GLU A 187 10.54 17.75 9.22
C GLU A 187 10.01 18.02 7.80
N PRO A 188 10.61 18.93 7.00
CA PRO A 188 10.25 19.07 5.58
C PRO A 188 10.39 17.76 4.80
N MET A 189 11.51 17.04 4.98
CA MET A 189 11.71 15.75 4.30
C MET A 189 10.69 14.71 4.75
N GLN A 190 10.33 14.67 6.03
CA GLN A 190 9.31 13.76 6.55
C GLN A 190 7.96 14.01 5.89
N LYS A 191 7.58 15.29 5.71
CA LYS A 191 6.35 15.66 4.98
C LYS A 191 6.42 15.26 3.50
N GLN A 192 7.59 15.37 2.88
CA GLN A 192 7.80 15.03 1.47
C GLN A 192 7.77 13.51 1.21
N TYR A 193 8.42 12.73 2.06
CA TYR A 193 8.62 11.29 1.86
C TYR A 193 7.67 10.41 2.69
N GLY A 194 6.97 10.98 3.66
CA GLY A 194 5.86 10.33 4.36
C GLY A 194 6.25 9.22 5.35
N TRP A 195 7.48 9.19 5.87
CA TRP A 195 7.82 8.25 6.95
C TRP A 195 7.17 8.67 8.27
N GLY A 196 6.83 7.69 9.10
CA GLY A 196 6.17 7.92 10.38
C GLY A 196 4.96 7.02 10.58
N SER A 197 4.50 6.96 11.83
CA SER A 197 3.37 6.14 12.21
C SER A 197 2.07 6.53 11.49
N SER A 198 1.26 5.52 11.22
CA SER A 198 -0.07 5.67 10.63
C SER A 198 -0.98 4.57 11.19
N LEU A 199 -2.29 4.76 11.07
CA LEU A 199 -3.26 3.74 11.45
C LEU A 199 -2.98 2.39 10.77
N LEU A 200 -2.52 2.41 9.51
CA LEU A 200 -2.27 1.19 8.75
C LEU A 200 -1.03 0.44 9.25
N TYR A 201 0.03 1.16 9.65
CA TYR A 201 1.17 0.53 10.32
C TYR A 201 0.80 -0.01 11.70
N PHE A 202 -0.07 0.70 12.44
CA PHE A 202 -0.58 0.25 13.72
C PHE A 202 -1.37 -1.06 13.57
N LEU A 203 -2.31 -1.12 12.62
CA LEU A 203 -3.09 -2.32 12.32
C LEU A 203 -2.20 -3.48 11.86
N GLY A 204 -1.18 -3.20 11.04
CA GLY A 204 -0.20 -4.21 10.63
C GLY A 204 0.55 -4.81 11.82
N ALA A 205 1.10 -3.97 12.69
CA ALA A 205 1.85 -4.40 13.86
C ALA A 205 1.00 -5.15 14.88
N GLN A 206 -0.25 -4.73 15.08
CA GLN A 206 -1.21 -5.40 15.98
C GLN A 206 -1.52 -6.84 15.54
N ASN A 207 -1.42 -7.13 14.23
CA ASN A 207 -1.69 -8.44 13.65
C ASN A 207 -0.41 -9.17 13.19
N ASP A 208 0.75 -8.82 13.75
CA ASP A 208 2.04 -9.46 13.44
C ASP A 208 2.45 -9.40 11.95
N ILE A 209 1.90 -8.45 11.18
CA ILE A 209 2.21 -8.27 9.76
C ILE A 209 3.52 -7.49 9.61
N HIS A 210 4.44 -8.03 8.80
CA HIS A 210 5.71 -7.38 8.52
C HIS A 210 5.51 -5.99 7.88
N PRO A 211 6.21 -4.92 8.33
CA PRO A 211 5.95 -3.55 7.90
C PRO A 211 6.15 -3.32 6.40
N THR A 212 6.94 -4.15 5.73
CA THR A 212 7.12 -4.10 4.26
C THR A 212 5.83 -4.39 3.49
N TYR A 213 4.90 -5.19 4.01
CA TYR A 213 3.59 -5.35 3.37
C TYR A 213 2.85 -4.01 3.31
N ILE A 214 2.73 -3.36 4.47
CA ILE A 214 2.06 -2.06 4.61
C ILE A 214 2.77 -0.99 3.76
N GLN A 215 4.10 -0.99 3.76
CA GLN A 215 4.90 -0.06 2.95
C GLN A 215 4.63 -0.23 1.46
N ASN A 216 4.58 -1.47 0.95
CA ASN A 216 4.29 -1.72 -0.46
C ASN A 216 2.86 -1.29 -0.82
N LEU A 217 1.88 -1.61 0.05
CA LEU A 217 0.48 -1.18 -0.11
C LEU A 217 0.37 0.35 -0.17
N LEU A 218 1.07 1.08 0.71
CA LEU A 218 1.06 2.54 0.75
C LEU A 218 1.84 3.20 -0.39
N SER A 219 2.91 2.56 -0.86
CA SER A 219 3.77 3.11 -1.92
C SER A 219 3.16 2.97 -3.31
N ASN A 220 2.16 2.11 -3.47
CA ASN A 220 1.52 1.86 -4.75
C ASN A 220 0.27 2.77 -4.89
N PRO A 221 0.32 3.79 -5.76
CA PRO A 221 -0.80 4.71 -5.94
C PRO A 221 -2.03 4.06 -6.59
N HIS A 222 -1.91 2.83 -7.10
CA HIS A 222 -3.02 2.09 -7.70
C HIS A 222 -4.01 1.52 -6.67
N TYR A 223 -3.62 1.40 -5.40
CA TYR A 223 -4.52 0.88 -4.37
C TYR A 223 -5.27 2.03 -3.70
N GLY A 224 -6.60 1.96 -3.73
CA GLY A 224 -7.43 2.82 -2.89
C GLY A 224 -7.34 2.40 -1.41
N LYS A 225 -7.90 3.24 -0.55
CA LYS A 225 -7.85 3.02 0.90
C LYS A 225 -8.55 1.74 1.32
N ASP A 226 -9.63 1.37 0.64
CA ASP A 226 -10.43 0.18 0.95
C ASP A 226 -9.71 -1.11 0.52
N GLU A 227 -9.04 -1.10 -0.64
CA GLU A 227 -8.21 -2.22 -1.09
C GLU A 227 -7.03 -2.44 -0.13
N ILE A 228 -6.42 -1.37 0.38
CA ILE A 228 -5.36 -1.44 1.38
C ILE A 228 -5.90 -2.05 2.68
N VAL A 229 -7.05 -1.59 3.17
CA VAL A 229 -7.67 -2.12 4.39
C VAL A 229 -8.06 -3.59 4.21
N GLY A 230 -8.67 -3.96 3.08
CA GLY A 230 -9.03 -5.34 2.78
C GLY A 230 -7.81 -6.27 2.65
N ALA A 231 -6.73 -5.79 2.05
CA ALA A 231 -5.47 -6.54 1.99
C ALA A 231 -4.87 -6.74 3.38
N ILE A 232 -4.91 -5.73 4.26
CA ILE A 232 -4.45 -5.85 5.65
C ILE A 232 -5.32 -6.84 6.44
N ASP A 233 -6.64 -6.77 6.28
CA ASP A 233 -7.58 -7.71 6.91
C ASP A 233 -7.28 -9.15 6.48
N TYR A 234 -7.10 -9.38 5.18
CA TYR A 234 -6.71 -10.71 4.69
C TYR A 234 -5.36 -11.17 5.26
N LEU A 235 -4.33 -10.30 5.24
CA LEU A 235 -3.02 -10.63 5.80
C LEU A 235 -3.10 -10.95 7.30
N SER A 236 -4.01 -10.32 8.04
CA SER A 236 -4.18 -10.57 9.49
C SER A 236 -4.69 -11.98 9.81
N GLN A 237 -5.33 -12.63 8.84
CA GLN A 237 -5.88 -13.98 8.98
C GLN A 237 -4.87 -15.08 8.62
N LEU A 238 -3.71 -14.72 8.08
CA LEU A 238 -2.69 -15.67 7.62
C LEU A 238 -1.59 -15.89 8.65
N GLU A 239 -1.15 -17.13 8.77
CA GLU A 239 0.10 -17.46 9.47
C GLU A 239 1.32 -17.12 8.60
N GLY A 240 2.42 -16.68 9.22
CA GLY A 240 3.69 -16.43 8.52
C GLY A 240 3.87 -15.03 7.92
N THR A 241 2.96 -14.10 8.17
CA THR A 241 3.05 -12.69 7.70
C THR A 241 4.07 -11.84 8.47
N THR A 242 4.73 -12.40 9.49
CA THR A 242 5.87 -11.81 10.19
C THR A 242 7.12 -11.65 9.33
N SER A 243 7.13 -12.26 8.13
CA SER A 243 8.15 -12.07 7.10
C SER A 243 7.50 -11.66 5.77
N TYR A 244 8.19 -10.80 5.02
CA TYR A 244 7.67 -10.33 3.74
C TYR A 244 7.81 -11.38 2.63
N ASN A 245 6.71 -11.63 1.92
CA ASN A 245 6.65 -12.46 0.73
C ASN A 245 5.78 -11.76 -0.32
N GLY A 246 6.37 -11.44 -1.48
CA GLY A 246 5.67 -10.76 -2.57
C GLY A 246 4.44 -11.52 -3.08
N SER A 247 4.48 -12.85 -3.15
CA SER A 247 3.33 -13.62 -3.66
C SER A 247 2.14 -13.60 -2.72
N ILE A 248 2.38 -13.52 -1.41
CA ILE A 248 1.34 -13.39 -0.39
C ILE A 248 0.70 -12.00 -0.50
N LEU A 249 1.51 -10.95 -0.71
CA LEU A 249 1.00 -9.60 -0.95
C LEU A 249 0.12 -9.55 -2.20
N ASP A 250 0.60 -10.11 -3.32
CA ASP A 250 -0.16 -10.18 -4.56
C ASP A 250 -1.48 -10.94 -4.36
N THR A 251 -1.44 -12.04 -3.61
CA THR A 251 -2.66 -12.79 -3.26
C THR A 251 -3.58 -11.98 -2.37
N ALA A 252 -3.08 -11.23 -1.40
CA ALA A 252 -3.91 -10.39 -0.51
C ALA A 252 -4.64 -9.29 -1.28
N ILE A 253 -3.94 -8.65 -2.22
CA ILE A 253 -4.50 -7.64 -3.12
C ILE A 253 -5.50 -8.27 -4.09
N ASN A 254 -5.17 -9.44 -4.64
CA ASN A 254 -6.05 -10.14 -5.56
C ASN A 254 -7.27 -10.68 -4.81
N PHE A 255 -7.14 -11.19 -3.60
CA PHE A 255 -8.24 -11.75 -2.79
C PHE A 255 -9.21 -10.67 -2.34
N SER A 256 -8.72 -9.49 -1.96
CA SER A 256 -9.57 -8.32 -1.77
C SER A 256 -10.27 -7.88 -3.07
N SER A 257 -9.71 -8.24 -4.23
CA SER A 257 -10.27 -8.01 -5.57
C SER A 257 -11.03 -9.21 -6.18
N SER A 258 -11.01 -10.40 -5.55
CA SER A 258 -11.36 -11.69 -6.18
C SER A 258 -12.40 -12.48 -5.40
N ASN A 259 -13.60 -11.94 -5.31
CA ASN A 259 -14.82 -12.77 -5.36
C ASN A 259 -15.16 -13.19 -6.81
N GLN A 260 -14.15 -13.55 -7.62
CA GLN A 260 -14.27 -13.79 -9.06
C GLN A 260 -14.58 -15.28 -9.37
N LYS A 261 -15.72 -15.80 -8.91
CA LYS A 261 -16.32 -16.96 -9.58
C LYS A 261 -17.07 -16.47 -10.81
N MET A 262 -16.69 -17.00 -11.98
CA MET A 262 -17.41 -16.73 -13.24
C MET A 262 -18.87 -17.19 -13.09
N ILE A 263 -19.78 -16.23 -13.14
CA ILE A 263 -21.19 -16.51 -13.32
C ILE A 263 -21.44 -16.38 -14.82
N HIS A 264 -21.46 -17.50 -15.53
CA HIS A 264 -21.98 -17.57 -16.89
C HIS A 264 -23.49 -17.31 -16.84
N SER A 265 -23.88 -16.06 -16.78
CA SER A 265 -25.25 -15.63 -16.99
C SER A 265 -25.32 -14.93 -18.33
N LYS A 266 -26.27 -15.32 -19.17
CA LYS A 266 -26.60 -14.61 -20.41
C LYS A 266 -26.75 -13.12 -20.08
N SER A 267 -26.02 -12.26 -20.81
CA SER A 267 -26.06 -10.84 -20.55
C SER A 267 -27.41 -10.22 -20.89
N ASP A 268 -27.83 -9.27 -20.05
CA ASP A 268 -29.04 -8.48 -20.25
C ASP A 268 -28.83 -7.27 -21.17
N ILE A 269 -27.61 -7.04 -21.67
CA ILE A 269 -27.24 -5.78 -22.36
C ILE A 269 -26.98 -5.91 -23.85
N THR A 270 -27.02 -7.10 -24.43
CA THR A 270 -26.76 -7.28 -25.87
C THR A 270 -27.80 -6.49 -26.69
N ASN A 271 -27.32 -5.63 -27.60
CA ASN A 271 -28.13 -4.79 -28.51
C ASN A 271 -29.10 -3.77 -27.87
N ILE A 272 -29.05 -3.51 -26.56
CA ILE A 272 -30.02 -2.60 -25.91
C ILE A 272 -29.95 -1.14 -26.38
N PHE A 273 -28.84 -0.75 -27.02
CA PHE A 273 -28.57 0.60 -27.51
C PHE A 273 -28.55 0.70 -29.04
N GLU A 274 -28.98 -0.34 -29.74
CA GLU A 274 -29.05 -0.33 -31.20
C GLU A 274 -29.95 0.80 -31.71
N GLY A 275 -29.40 1.60 -32.64
CA GLY A 275 -30.10 2.74 -33.27
C GLY A 275 -30.31 3.96 -32.36
N LYS A 276 -29.74 3.99 -31.16
CA LYS A 276 -29.91 5.10 -30.20
C LYS A 276 -28.72 6.05 -30.18
N ASN A 277 -28.99 7.32 -29.88
CA ASN A 277 -27.96 8.31 -29.57
C ASN A 277 -27.62 8.23 -28.08
N ILE A 278 -26.35 8.09 -27.75
CA ILE A 278 -25.87 7.86 -26.39
C ILE A 278 -25.05 9.08 -25.92
N LEU A 279 -25.29 9.52 -24.69
CA LEU A 279 -24.45 10.46 -23.97
C LEU A 279 -23.90 9.77 -22.73
N VAL A 280 -22.58 9.61 -22.64
CA VAL A 280 -21.90 9.07 -21.47
C VAL A 280 -21.31 10.21 -20.65
N LEU A 281 -21.62 10.24 -19.37
CA LEU A 281 -21.15 11.23 -18.42
C LEU A 281 -20.13 10.59 -17.48
N ALA A 282 -18.94 11.15 -17.37
CA ALA A 282 -17.95 10.80 -16.35
C ALA A 282 -17.78 11.95 -15.34
N ASN A 283 -17.23 11.69 -14.16
CA ASN A 283 -17.14 12.66 -13.07
C ASN A 283 -16.04 13.73 -13.20
N GLY A 284 -15.66 14.10 -14.43
CA GLY A 284 -14.61 15.08 -14.66
C GLY A 284 -15.02 16.52 -14.30
N PRO A 285 -14.05 17.41 -14.01
CA PRO A 285 -14.31 18.82 -13.65
C PRO A 285 -15.23 19.56 -14.63
N SER A 286 -15.24 19.18 -15.91
CA SER A 286 -16.12 19.81 -16.90
C SER A 286 -17.61 19.58 -16.63
N ILE A 287 -18.01 18.47 -16.00
CA ILE A 287 -19.43 18.25 -15.69
C ILE A 287 -19.94 19.35 -14.77
N LYS A 288 -19.19 19.65 -13.70
CA LYS A 288 -19.57 20.73 -12.78
C LYS A 288 -19.60 22.08 -13.47
N LYS A 289 -18.63 22.35 -14.35
CA LYS A 289 -18.53 23.60 -15.10
C LYS A 289 -19.67 23.79 -16.11
N TYR A 290 -20.12 22.73 -16.76
CA TYR A 290 -21.08 22.78 -17.87
C TYR A 290 -22.44 22.16 -17.54
N SER A 291 -22.73 21.88 -16.27
CA SER A 291 -23.94 21.16 -15.81
C SER A 291 -25.23 21.73 -16.38
N SER A 292 -25.43 23.05 -16.30
CA SER A 292 -26.64 23.70 -16.83
C SER A 292 -26.79 23.51 -18.35
N ALA A 293 -25.69 23.62 -19.09
CA ALA A 293 -25.69 23.43 -20.54
C ALA A 293 -25.88 21.96 -20.91
N LEU A 294 -25.33 21.02 -20.15
CA LEU A 294 -25.55 19.58 -20.31
C LEU A 294 -27.01 19.22 -20.08
N CYS A 295 -27.64 19.75 -19.02
CA CYS A 295 -29.07 19.55 -18.76
C CYS A 295 -29.94 20.08 -19.92
N GLN A 296 -29.60 21.23 -20.50
CA GLN A 296 -30.31 21.77 -21.68
C GLN A 296 -30.08 20.90 -22.92
N TYR A 297 -28.84 20.46 -23.15
CA TYR A 297 -28.49 19.58 -24.26
C TYR A 297 -29.29 18.27 -24.18
N ILE A 298 -29.33 17.62 -23.01
CA ILE A 298 -30.08 16.39 -22.78
C ILE A 298 -31.56 16.59 -23.09
N LYS A 299 -32.17 17.67 -22.58
CA LYS A 299 -33.59 17.98 -22.83
C LYS A 299 -33.87 18.24 -24.32
N LYS A 300 -32.94 18.84 -25.05
CA LYS A 300 -33.11 19.20 -26.46
C LYS A 300 -32.87 18.01 -27.41
N THR A 301 -31.84 17.21 -27.17
CA THR A 301 -31.43 16.13 -28.07
C THR A 301 -32.00 14.76 -27.67
N ASN A 302 -32.54 14.66 -26.45
CA ASN A 302 -33.15 13.46 -25.87
C ASN A 302 -32.32 12.17 -26.08
N PRO A 303 -31.00 12.17 -25.76
CA PRO A 303 -30.18 10.98 -25.89
C PRO A 303 -30.49 10.01 -24.74
N ILE A 304 -30.05 8.76 -24.88
CA ILE A 304 -29.91 7.87 -23.73
C ILE A 304 -28.70 8.33 -22.93
N VAL A 305 -28.94 8.79 -21.70
CA VAL A 305 -27.92 9.28 -20.79
C VAL A 305 -27.44 8.17 -19.87
N ILE A 306 -26.14 7.92 -19.89
CA ILE A 306 -25.46 6.92 -19.09
C ILE A 306 -24.47 7.64 -18.17
N SER A 307 -24.64 7.50 -16.86
CA SER A 307 -23.73 8.07 -15.87
C SER A 307 -22.73 7.02 -15.39
N VAL A 308 -21.43 7.28 -15.54
CA VAL A 308 -20.36 6.45 -15.00
C VAL A 308 -20.15 6.84 -13.54
N ASN A 309 -20.68 6.01 -12.65
CA ASN A 309 -20.95 6.33 -11.24
C ASN A 309 -21.97 7.47 -11.04
N ILE A 310 -22.29 7.79 -9.79
CA ILE A 310 -23.17 8.92 -9.43
C ILE A 310 -22.46 10.25 -9.68
N ILE A 311 -23.18 11.16 -10.32
CA ILE A 311 -22.78 12.53 -10.61
C ILE A 311 -23.83 13.46 -10.01
N ASP A 312 -23.43 14.30 -9.06
CA ASP A 312 -24.35 15.16 -8.31
C ASP A 312 -24.88 16.34 -9.13
N GLU A 313 -24.12 16.76 -10.14
CA GLU A 313 -24.45 17.96 -10.91
C GLU A 313 -25.52 17.74 -11.98
N ILE A 314 -25.88 16.48 -12.27
CA ILE A 314 -26.90 16.13 -13.25
C ILE A 314 -28.07 15.47 -12.52
N PRO A 315 -29.30 16.03 -12.59
CA PRO A 315 -30.46 15.46 -11.91
C PRO A 315 -30.79 14.03 -12.36
N GLU A 316 -31.17 13.16 -11.42
CA GLU A 316 -31.46 11.75 -11.69
C GLU A 316 -32.53 11.57 -12.78
N GLU A 317 -33.53 12.45 -12.86
CA GLU A 317 -34.58 12.36 -13.87
C GLU A 317 -34.06 12.40 -15.30
N LEU A 318 -32.90 13.04 -15.53
CA LEU A 318 -32.23 13.13 -16.84
C LEU A 318 -31.33 11.92 -17.13
N ILE A 319 -31.12 11.02 -16.17
CA ILE A 319 -30.27 9.84 -16.32
C ILE A 319 -31.14 8.62 -16.64
N ASN A 320 -30.73 7.85 -17.65
CA ASN A 320 -31.39 6.60 -18.02
C ASN A 320 -30.74 5.38 -17.38
N TYR A 321 -29.40 5.37 -17.28
CA TYR A 321 -28.64 4.26 -16.70
C TYR A 321 -27.48 4.77 -15.87
N TYR A 322 -27.15 4.04 -14.79
CA TYR A 322 -25.87 4.16 -14.11
C TYR A 322 -24.99 2.96 -14.46
N ILE A 323 -23.72 3.20 -14.77
CA ILE A 323 -22.71 2.13 -14.89
C ILE A 323 -21.79 2.23 -13.68
N ILE A 324 -21.61 1.09 -13.01
CA ILE A 324 -20.61 0.93 -11.97
C ILE A 324 -19.77 -0.32 -12.24
N SER A 325 -18.48 -0.23 -11.93
CA SER A 325 -17.66 -1.40 -11.62
C SER A 325 -17.42 -1.38 -10.12
N HIS A 326 -17.12 -2.53 -9.51
CA HIS A 326 -16.68 -2.55 -8.11
C HIS A 326 -15.41 -1.71 -8.02
N ASN A 327 -15.52 -0.52 -7.43
CA ASN A 327 -14.49 0.51 -7.36
C ASN A 327 -14.70 1.33 -6.07
N SER A 328 -13.71 2.15 -5.70
CA SER A 328 -13.77 3.00 -4.52
C SER A 328 -14.98 3.96 -4.52
N LYS A 329 -15.44 4.39 -5.70
CA LYS A 329 -16.59 5.28 -5.84
C LYS A 329 -17.90 4.57 -5.44
N PHE A 330 -18.11 3.33 -5.88
CA PHE A 330 -19.23 2.51 -5.45
C PHE A 330 -19.22 2.31 -3.94
N LEU A 331 -18.08 1.95 -3.34
CA LEU A 331 -18.00 1.73 -1.90
C LEU A 331 -18.40 2.98 -1.11
N SER A 332 -17.86 4.14 -1.51
CA SER A 332 -18.16 5.44 -0.90
C SER A 332 -19.63 5.86 -1.02
N ASP A 333 -20.29 5.47 -2.12
CA ASP A 333 -21.66 5.86 -2.44
C ASP A 333 -22.65 4.69 -2.31
N SER A 334 -22.27 3.57 -1.71
CA SER A 334 -23.06 2.32 -1.69
C SER A 334 -24.49 2.51 -1.19
N LYS A 335 -24.67 3.28 -0.10
CA LYS A 335 -25.98 3.67 0.44
C LYS A 335 -26.78 4.60 -0.48
N ARG A 336 -26.09 5.38 -1.32
CA ARG A 336 -26.75 6.27 -2.29
C ARG A 336 -27.30 5.48 -3.46
N TYR A 337 -26.59 4.43 -3.91
CA TYR A 337 -27.09 3.54 -4.95
C TYR A 337 -28.38 2.81 -4.53
N GLU A 338 -28.55 2.47 -3.25
CA GLU A 338 -29.80 1.90 -2.72
C GLU A 338 -31.02 2.81 -2.98
N MET A 339 -30.81 4.13 -3.03
CA MET A 339 -31.88 5.11 -3.24
C MET A 339 -32.17 5.40 -4.72
N ILE A 340 -31.29 4.96 -5.65
CA ILE A 340 -31.44 5.24 -7.08
C ILE A 340 -32.58 4.42 -7.67
N LYS A 341 -33.46 5.07 -8.43
CA LYS A 341 -34.61 4.39 -9.06
C LYS A 341 -34.32 3.98 -10.50
N LYS A 342 -33.27 4.52 -11.11
CA LYS A 342 -32.85 4.19 -12.47
C LYS A 342 -32.12 2.84 -12.54
N PRO A 343 -32.18 2.13 -13.68
CA PRO A 343 -31.42 0.90 -13.87
C PRO A 343 -29.91 1.08 -13.69
N ILE A 344 -29.27 0.09 -13.08
CA ILE A 344 -27.84 0.04 -12.82
C ILE A 344 -27.23 -1.12 -13.62
N ILE A 345 -26.20 -0.84 -14.40
CA ILE A 345 -25.43 -1.86 -15.12
C ILE A 345 -24.13 -2.12 -14.35
N LEU A 346 -23.90 -3.36 -13.95
CA LEU A 346 -22.75 -3.75 -13.15
C LEU A 346 -22.29 -5.19 -13.42
N PRO A 347 -21.00 -5.50 -13.21
CA PRO A 347 -20.49 -6.86 -13.29
C PRO A 347 -20.75 -7.62 -11.99
N LYS A 348 -21.83 -8.39 -11.89
CA LYS A 348 -22.23 -9.08 -10.63
C LYS A 348 -21.12 -9.96 -10.06
N ASN A 349 -20.27 -10.54 -10.91
CA ASN A 349 -19.11 -11.36 -10.52
C ASN A 349 -18.00 -10.57 -9.80
N ARG A 350 -18.12 -9.25 -9.70
CA ARG A 350 -17.20 -8.38 -8.95
C ARG A 350 -17.78 -7.89 -7.63
N PHE A 351 -19.03 -8.23 -7.30
CA PHE A 351 -19.71 -7.77 -6.09
C PHE A 351 -19.98 -8.96 -5.16
N THR A 352 -19.83 -8.71 -3.86
CA THR A 352 -20.16 -9.68 -2.82
C THR A 352 -21.68 -9.89 -2.72
N PRO A 353 -22.15 -11.04 -2.19
CA PRO A 353 -23.58 -11.25 -1.95
C PRO A 353 -24.22 -10.17 -1.06
N SER A 354 -23.49 -9.64 -0.09
CA SER A 354 -23.95 -8.54 0.77
C SER A 354 -24.12 -7.23 0.01
N GLU A 355 -23.18 -6.88 -0.89
CA GLU A 355 -23.28 -5.68 -1.71
C GLU A 355 -24.42 -5.80 -2.73
N LEU A 356 -24.59 -6.97 -3.36
CA LEU A 356 -25.72 -7.22 -4.26
C LEU A 356 -27.06 -7.15 -3.52
N LYS A 357 -27.11 -7.55 -2.24
CA LYS A 357 -28.30 -7.42 -1.41
C LYS A 357 -28.68 -5.96 -1.13
N LEU A 358 -27.71 -5.05 -1.01
CA LEU A 358 -27.98 -3.61 -0.90
C LEU A 358 -28.70 -3.08 -2.14
N LEU A 359 -28.40 -3.66 -3.30
CA LEU A 359 -28.97 -3.27 -4.59
C LEU A 359 -30.22 -4.07 -4.99
N GLN A 360 -30.76 -4.89 -4.09
CA GLN A 360 -31.86 -5.83 -4.40
C GLN A 360 -33.15 -5.15 -4.90
N HIS A 361 -33.33 -3.87 -4.55
CA HIS A 361 -34.49 -3.07 -4.95
C HIS A 361 -34.27 -2.31 -6.28
N ASN A 362 -33.05 -2.28 -6.79
CA ASN A 362 -32.72 -1.64 -8.05
C ASN A 362 -32.95 -2.60 -9.24
N SER A 363 -33.24 -2.04 -10.41
CA SER A 363 -33.21 -2.80 -11.66
C SER A 363 -31.76 -2.98 -12.09
N ILE A 364 -31.23 -4.21 -11.96
CA ILE A 364 -29.83 -4.51 -12.28
C ILE A 364 -29.72 -5.23 -13.62
N LEU A 365 -28.89 -4.70 -14.52
CA LEU A 365 -28.46 -5.36 -15.75
C LEU A 365 -27.05 -5.91 -15.56
N ASN A 366 -26.84 -7.20 -15.85
CA ASN A 366 -25.52 -7.81 -15.66
C ASN A 366 -24.70 -7.88 -16.95
N TYR A 367 -23.42 -7.53 -16.83
CA TYR A 367 -22.39 -7.83 -17.82
C TYR A 367 -21.06 -8.08 -17.10
N GLY A 368 -20.49 -9.27 -17.25
CA GLY A 368 -19.33 -9.67 -16.44
C GLY A 368 -18.08 -8.83 -16.74
N LEU A 369 -17.20 -8.70 -15.74
CA LEU A 369 -15.90 -8.06 -15.87
C LEU A 369 -14.80 -8.95 -15.28
N VAL A 370 -13.82 -9.29 -16.10
CA VAL A 370 -12.58 -9.99 -15.73
C VAL A 370 -11.41 -9.06 -16.02
N ILE A 371 -10.42 -9.00 -15.13
CA ILE A 371 -9.23 -8.17 -15.34
C ILE A 371 -8.05 -9.08 -15.68
N GLU A 372 -7.50 -8.90 -16.87
CA GLU A 372 -6.33 -9.64 -17.33
C GLU A 372 -5.40 -8.70 -18.08
N LYS A 373 -4.18 -8.53 -17.54
CA LYS A 373 -3.23 -7.55 -18.05
C LYS A 373 -2.90 -7.78 -19.53
N ASN A 374 -2.94 -6.71 -20.32
CA ASN A 374 -2.68 -6.69 -21.77
C ASN A 374 -3.72 -7.41 -22.64
N THR A 375 -4.78 -7.98 -22.06
CA THR A 375 -5.81 -8.71 -22.81
C THR A 375 -7.08 -7.87 -22.87
N LEU A 376 -7.61 -7.65 -24.08
CA LEU A 376 -8.95 -7.11 -24.28
C LEU A 376 -9.77 -8.09 -25.13
N GLU A 377 -10.78 -8.71 -24.52
CA GLU A 377 -11.72 -9.58 -25.22
C GLU A 377 -13.15 -9.23 -24.82
N ILE A 378 -13.99 -8.95 -25.80
CA ILE A 378 -15.41 -8.64 -25.61
C ILE A 378 -16.20 -9.89 -25.99
N LYS A 379 -16.90 -10.48 -25.03
CA LYS A 379 -17.83 -11.59 -25.24
C LYS A 379 -19.27 -11.10 -25.02
N ASP A 380 -20.23 -11.94 -25.36
CA ASP A 380 -21.65 -11.64 -25.19
C ASP A 380 -22.04 -11.49 -23.72
N ASP A 381 -21.43 -12.26 -22.82
CA ASP A 381 -21.76 -12.33 -21.38
C ASP A 381 -20.79 -11.57 -20.45
N TYR A 382 -19.57 -11.28 -20.90
CA TYR A 382 -18.56 -10.55 -20.14
C TYR A 382 -17.49 -9.89 -21.02
N VAL A 383 -16.68 -9.04 -20.39
CA VAL A 383 -15.45 -8.50 -20.95
C VAL A 383 -14.23 -8.94 -20.13
N ILE A 384 -13.15 -9.29 -20.81
CA ILE A 384 -11.80 -9.34 -20.26
C ILE A 384 -11.16 -7.98 -20.55
N SER A 385 -10.84 -7.21 -19.52
CA SER A 385 -10.31 -5.85 -19.63
C SER A 385 -8.84 -5.81 -19.19
N PRO A 386 -7.98 -5.05 -19.89
CA PRO A 386 -6.58 -4.90 -19.50
C PRO A 386 -6.38 -4.01 -18.28
N TYR A 387 -7.39 -3.20 -17.95
CA TYR A 387 -7.36 -2.22 -16.86
C TYR A 387 -8.61 -2.33 -15.98
N ASP A 388 -8.43 -2.17 -14.68
CA ASP A 388 -9.52 -2.16 -13.70
C ASP A 388 -10.10 -0.75 -13.51
N VAL A 389 -10.64 -0.21 -14.60
CA VAL A 389 -11.28 1.12 -14.63
C VAL A 389 -12.66 1.05 -15.25
N THR A 390 -13.63 1.73 -14.63
CA THR A 390 -15.05 1.72 -15.07
C THR A 390 -15.21 2.25 -16.49
N ALA A 391 -14.33 3.14 -16.94
CA ALA A 391 -14.34 3.64 -18.31
C ALA A 391 -14.07 2.52 -19.33
N SER A 392 -13.09 1.63 -19.09
CA SER A 392 -12.82 0.48 -19.96
C SER A 392 -14.03 -0.46 -20.04
N TYR A 393 -14.61 -0.78 -18.88
CA TYR A 393 -15.83 -1.57 -18.78
C TYR A 393 -17.01 -0.93 -19.52
N THR A 394 -17.15 0.40 -19.44
CA THR A 394 -18.17 1.16 -20.15
C THR A 394 -18.01 1.08 -21.67
N MET A 395 -16.79 1.19 -22.19
CA MET A 395 -16.55 1.08 -23.64
C MET A 395 -16.86 -0.33 -24.15
N ALA A 396 -16.49 -1.37 -23.41
CA ALA A 396 -16.86 -2.76 -23.74
C ALA A 396 -18.38 -2.96 -23.78
N LEU A 397 -19.07 -2.44 -22.76
CA LEU A 397 -20.53 -2.46 -22.66
C LEU A 397 -21.19 -1.76 -23.85
N LEU A 398 -20.71 -0.59 -24.26
CA LEU A 398 -21.25 0.12 -25.42
C LEU A 398 -21.07 -0.66 -26.73
N THR A 399 -19.97 -1.42 -26.83
CA THR A 399 -19.68 -2.29 -27.98
C THR A 399 -20.70 -3.42 -28.08
N VAL A 400 -20.89 -4.21 -27.01
CA VAL A 400 -21.84 -5.33 -27.01
C VAL A 400 -23.31 -4.87 -27.05
N ALA A 401 -23.59 -3.65 -26.58
CA ALA A 401 -24.91 -3.02 -26.67
C ALA A 401 -25.21 -2.43 -28.07
N ASN A 402 -24.28 -2.53 -29.03
CA ASN A 402 -24.39 -2.05 -30.41
C ASN A 402 -24.69 -0.54 -30.52
N ALA A 403 -24.06 0.25 -29.64
CA ALA A 403 -24.13 1.71 -29.69
C ALA A 403 -23.25 2.27 -30.83
N LYS A 404 -23.79 3.20 -31.62
CA LYS A 404 -23.08 3.80 -32.78
C LYS A 404 -22.85 5.31 -32.66
N ASN A 405 -23.79 6.04 -32.08
CA ASN A 405 -23.72 7.51 -31.96
C ASN A 405 -23.39 7.89 -30.51
N ILE A 406 -22.12 7.80 -30.13
CA ILE A 406 -21.66 7.96 -28.75
C ILE A 406 -21.01 9.33 -28.56
N THR A 407 -21.61 10.13 -27.67
CA THR A 407 -21.04 11.38 -27.18
C THR A 407 -20.56 11.25 -25.74
N LEU A 408 -19.46 11.91 -25.41
CA LEU A 408 -18.83 11.87 -24.09
C LEU A 408 -18.80 13.26 -23.46
N ALA A 409 -19.08 13.36 -22.16
CA ALA A 409 -18.85 14.56 -21.36
C ALA A 409 -18.20 14.19 -20.02
N GLY A 410 -17.35 15.05 -19.48
CA GLY A 410 -16.63 14.77 -18.23
C GLY A 410 -15.40 13.88 -18.38
N PHE A 411 -14.96 13.58 -19.61
CA PHE A 411 -13.72 12.85 -19.89
C PHE A 411 -12.57 13.83 -20.10
N ASP A 412 -12.27 14.63 -19.08
CA ASP A 412 -11.34 15.78 -19.21
C ASP A 412 -9.90 15.37 -19.47
N GLY A 413 -9.44 14.30 -18.81
CA GLY A 413 -8.03 13.90 -18.75
C GLY A 413 -7.42 14.06 -17.37
N TYR A 414 -6.25 13.46 -17.18
CA TYR A 414 -5.42 13.57 -15.99
C TYR A 414 -4.11 14.32 -16.31
N GLU A 415 -3.39 14.72 -15.27
CA GLU A 415 -2.06 15.34 -15.42
C GLU A 415 -1.08 14.39 -16.14
N LYS A 416 -0.07 14.94 -16.80
CA LYS A 416 0.80 14.19 -17.71
C LYS A 416 1.59 13.06 -17.02
N GLU A 417 1.92 13.25 -15.75
CA GLU A 417 2.64 12.30 -14.89
C GLU A 417 1.71 11.25 -14.27
N ASP A 418 0.39 11.35 -14.46
CA ASP A 418 -0.58 10.41 -13.94
C ASP A 418 -0.68 9.17 -14.85
N ASN A 419 -0.41 7.99 -14.30
CA ASN A 419 -0.48 6.72 -15.03
C ASN A 419 -1.87 6.49 -15.67
N ARG A 420 -2.95 6.98 -15.04
CA ARG A 420 -4.33 6.87 -15.57
C ARG A 420 -4.49 7.58 -16.90
N GLN A 421 -3.68 8.61 -17.17
CA GLN A 421 -3.70 9.29 -18.46
C GLN A 421 -3.31 8.33 -19.59
N GLN A 422 -2.24 7.55 -19.39
CA GLN A 422 -1.76 6.60 -20.39
C GLN A 422 -2.73 5.42 -20.54
N GLU A 423 -3.29 4.93 -19.45
CA GLU A 423 -4.30 3.86 -19.47
C GLU A 423 -5.53 4.27 -20.27
N MET A 424 -6.07 5.47 -20.02
CA MET A 424 -7.22 5.99 -20.76
C MET A 424 -6.92 6.20 -22.24
N ILE A 425 -5.71 6.64 -22.60
CA ILE A 425 -5.29 6.74 -24.00
C ILE A 425 -5.27 5.35 -24.65
N ASP A 426 -4.71 4.33 -23.97
CA ASP A 426 -4.69 2.96 -24.48
C ASP A 426 -6.12 2.38 -24.62
N ILE A 427 -7.00 2.66 -23.66
CA ILE A 427 -8.43 2.30 -23.74
C ILE A 427 -9.05 2.91 -25.00
N PHE A 428 -8.93 4.22 -25.21
CA PHE A 428 -9.51 4.86 -26.41
C PHE A 428 -8.94 4.28 -27.71
N ASN A 429 -7.65 3.98 -27.76
CA ASN A 429 -7.03 3.35 -28.92
C ASN A 429 -7.58 1.94 -29.18
N LYS A 430 -7.77 1.13 -28.14
CA LYS A 430 -8.32 -0.22 -28.25
C LYS A 430 -9.79 -0.23 -28.67
N PHE A 431 -10.55 0.83 -28.34
CA PHE A 431 -11.96 1.00 -28.69
C PHE A 431 -12.21 2.00 -29.84
N ASP A 432 -11.21 2.24 -30.71
CA ASP A 432 -11.31 3.22 -31.81
C ASP A 432 -12.52 2.96 -32.74
N SER A 433 -12.94 1.69 -32.89
CA SER A 433 -14.10 1.30 -33.69
C SER A 433 -15.44 1.88 -33.21
N LEU A 434 -15.57 2.27 -31.94
CA LEU A 434 -16.78 2.90 -31.39
C LEU A 434 -17.00 4.34 -31.87
N LYS A 435 -15.95 4.99 -32.41
CA LYS A 435 -16.00 6.37 -32.94
C LYS A 435 -16.68 7.38 -31.99
N VAL A 436 -16.15 7.49 -30.77
CA VAL A 436 -16.67 8.40 -29.74
C VAL A 436 -16.32 9.87 -30.00
N LYS A 437 -17.20 10.79 -29.60
CA LYS A 437 -16.99 12.25 -29.71
C LYS A 437 -17.18 12.96 -28.36
N SER A 438 -16.17 13.67 -27.86
CA SER A 438 -16.29 14.48 -26.65
C SER A 438 -16.99 15.81 -26.95
N ILE A 439 -18.01 16.17 -26.18
CA ILE A 439 -18.73 17.46 -26.28
C ILE A 439 -18.31 18.46 -25.20
N THR A 440 -17.49 18.03 -24.24
CA THR A 440 -16.74 18.88 -23.30
C THR A 440 -15.25 18.88 -23.64
N PRO A 441 -14.47 19.85 -23.15
CA PRO A 441 -13.01 19.83 -23.31
C PRO A 441 -12.41 18.49 -22.88
N THR A 442 -11.44 18.00 -23.64
CA THR A 442 -10.70 16.78 -23.33
C THR A 442 -9.29 16.86 -23.91
N ILE A 443 -8.31 16.31 -23.18
CA ILE A 443 -6.95 16.11 -23.68
C ILE A 443 -6.73 14.73 -24.31
N TYR A 444 -7.72 13.83 -24.24
CA TYR A 444 -7.64 12.52 -24.89
C TYR A 444 -7.67 12.63 -26.42
N PRO A 445 -7.05 11.67 -27.14
CA PRO A 445 -6.94 11.68 -28.60
C PRO A 445 -8.22 11.18 -29.28
N ILE A 446 -9.36 11.79 -28.95
CA ILE A 446 -10.68 11.45 -29.51
C ILE A 446 -11.29 12.63 -30.26
N SER A 447 -12.32 12.36 -31.07
CA SER A 447 -13.03 13.41 -31.81
C SER A 447 -13.62 14.44 -30.86
N LYS A 448 -13.43 15.74 -31.16
CA LYS A 448 -13.88 16.84 -30.31
C LYS A 448 -15.04 17.58 -30.98
N GLY A 449 -16.09 17.82 -30.21
CA GLY A 449 -17.25 18.62 -30.56
C GLY A 449 -17.43 19.76 -29.56
N SER A 450 -18.58 20.41 -29.65
CA SER A 450 -18.98 21.46 -28.72
C SER A 450 -20.41 21.23 -28.26
N LEU A 451 -20.62 21.32 -26.95
CA LEU A 451 -21.94 21.32 -26.33
C LEU A 451 -22.86 22.43 -26.87
N TYR A 452 -22.27 23.50 -27.42
CA TYR A 452 -22.98 24.66 -27.96
C TYR A 452 -23.13 24.64 -29.49
N ALA A 453 -22.74 23.56 -30.16
CA ALA A 453 -22.90 23.45 -31.60
C ALA A 453 -24.39 23.47 -32.00
N ILE A 454 -24.71 24.21 -33.06
CA ILE A 454 -26.06 24.32 -33.63
C ILE A 454 -26.29 23.07 -34.50
N TYR A 455 -26.70 21.97 -33.84
CA TYR A 455 -26.99 20.62 -34.37
C TYR A 455 -25.79 19.66 -34.54
N PRO A 456 -26.01 18.33 -34.39
CA PRO A 456 -24.95 17.30 -34.23
C PRO A 456 -24.05 17.08 -35.43
#